data_AF-A0A7R9HCW3-F1
#
_entry.id   AF-A0A7R9HCW3-F1
#
_cell.length_a   1.000
_cell.length_b   1.000
_cell.length_c   1.000
_cell.angle_alpha   90.00
_cell.angle_beta   90.00
_cell.angle_gamma   90.00
#
_symmetry.space_group_name_H-M   'P 1'
#
loop_
_entity.id
_entity.type
_entity.pdbx_description
1 polymer ?
#
loop_
_entity_poly.entity_id
_entity_poly.type
_entity_poly.pdbx_seq_one_letter_code
_entity_poly.pdbx_strand_id
1 'polypeptide(L)'
;TDECWCVFPASVKESIGETSSQSVVVAVDRIFTGSTRLDGDAIVDFVKALCQVSLDELAYASHPRMFSLQKIVEISYYNMGRIRLQWSRIWQVLGEHFNKVGCNPIEDIAFFAVDSLRQLSMKFIEKGEFANFRFQKDFLRPFEHIMKKNRSSTIRDMVVRCVAQMVNSQAHNIRSGWKNIFSVFHLAASDQEEAIVELAFQTTGKIISMAHFHFYKTMEF
;
A
#
# COMPACT_ATOMS: atom_id res chain seq x y z
N THR A 1 13.29 -4.86 -18.20
CA THR A 1 14.17 -5.08 -17.03
C THR A 1 13.26 -5.27 -15.82
N ASP A 2 12.49 -6.36 -15.89
CA ASP A 2 11.31 -6.65 -15.06
C ASP A 2 11.61 -7.70 -13.98
N GLU A 3 12.71 -7.54 -13.24
CA GLU A 3 13.17 -8.54 -12.25
C GLU A 3 12.66 -8.28 -10.82
N CYS A 4 11.73 -7.33 -10.60
CA CYS A 4 11.22 -7.04 -9.25
C CYS A 4 9.98 -7.84 -8.83
N TRP A 5 9.39 -8.65 -9.73
CA TRP A 5 8.16 -9.40 -9.46
C TRP A 5 8.38 -10.81 -8.90
N CYS A 6 9.63 -11.26 -8.77
CA CYS A 6 9.97 -12.55 -8.15
C CYS A 6 9.83 -12.57 -6.62
N VAL A 7 9.35 -11.48 -5.99
CA VAL A 7 9.19 -11.36 -4.52
C VAL A 7 7.72 -11.26 -4.10
N PHE A 8 6.78 -11.71 -4.93
CA PHE A 8 5.55 -12.26 -4.38
C PHE A 8 5.87 -13.69 -3.93
N PRO A 9 5.66 -14.08 -2.66
CA PRO A 9 5.83 -15.48 -2.27
C PRO A 9 4.98 -16.35 -3.19
N ALA A 10 5.63 -17.27 -3.89
CA ALA A 10 4.97 -18.39 -4.54
C ALA A 10 4.44 -19.34 -3.44
N SER A 11 3.32 -18.95 -2.83
CA SER A 11 2.54 -19.75 -1.87
C SER A 11 1.25 -18.95 -1.65
N VAL A 12 0.16 -19.24 -2.34
CA VAL A 12 -0.71 -20.38 -2.08
C VAL A 12 -1.10 -21.03 -3.40
N LYS A 13 -0.49 -22.17 -3.68
CA LYS A 13 -0.91 -23.08 -4.75
C LYS A 13 -1.35 -24.40 -4.11
N GLU A 14 -2.22 -24.32 -3.11
CA GLU A 14 -2.80 -25.51 -2.49
C GLU A 14 -4.25 -25.21 -2.06
N SER A 15 -5.15 -26.11 -2.46
CA SER A 15 -6.61 -26.08 -2.31
C SER A 15 -7.40 -25.20 -3.29
N ILE A 16 -7.24 -25.44 -4.60
CA ILE A 16 -8.38 -25.34 -5.53
C ILE A 16 -8.61 -26.77 -6.02
N GLY A 17 -9.75 -27.34 -5.61
CA GLY A 17 -10.20 -28.64 -6.10
C GLY A 17 -10.11 -28.69 -7.62
N GLU A 18 -9.51 -29.76 -8.12
CA GLU A 18 -9.38 -30.09 -9.52
C GLU A 18 -10.75 -29.94 -10.21
N THR A 19 -10.93 -28.86 -10.97
CA THR A 19 -11.79 -28.66 -12.17
C THR A 19 -12.02 -27.15 -12.37
N SER A 20 -10.98 -26.37 -12.68
CA SER A 20 -11.19 -25.04 -13.29
C SER A 20 -10.44 -25.01 -14.61
N SER A 21 -11.18 -25.06 -15.70
CA SER A 21 -10.63 -25.07 -17.06
C SER A 21 -9.65 -23.92 -17.24
N GLN A 22 -8.48 -24.19 -17.81
CA GLN A 22 -7.45 -23.18 -18.07
C GLN A 22 -7.99 -21.93 -18.81
N SER A 23 -9.04 -22.12 -19.62
CA SER A 23 -9.80 -21.04 -20.28
C SER A 23 -10.49 -20.08 -19.31
N VAL A 24 -11.03 -20.56 -18.19
CA VAL A 24 -11.68 -19.75 -17.15
C VAL A 24 -10.64 -18.91 -16.42
N VAL A 25 -9.50 -19.51 -16.05
CA VAL A 25 -8.39 -18.79 -15.41
C VAL A 25 -7.88 -17.65 -16.30
N VAL A 26 -7.71 -17.91 -17.60
CA VAL A 26 -7.28 -16.90 -18.57
C VAL A 26 -8.34 -15.80 -18.75
N ALA A 27 -9.63 -16.16 -18.79
CA ALA A 27 -10.71 -15.17 -18.91
C ALA A 27 -10.76 -14.24 -17.70
N VAL A 28 -10.59 -14.78 -16.49
CA VAL A 28 -10.54 -14.01 -15.25
C VAL A 28 -9.35 -13.05 -15.25
N ASP A 29 -8.16 -13.51 -15.65
CA ASP A 29 -6.98 -12.65 -15.73
C ASP A 29 -7.13 -11.51 -16.77
N ARG A 30 -7.81 -11.80 -17.90
CA ARG A 30 -8.16 -10.79 -18.92
C ARG A 30 -9.10 -9.70 -18.40
N ILE A 31 -9.96 -9.99 -17.43
CA ILE A 31 -10.85 -9.00 -16.82
C ILE A 31 -10.01 -7.98 -16.04
N PHE A 32 -9.11 -8.45 -15.18
CA PHE A 32 -8.30 -7.57 -14.32
C PHE A 32 -7.25 -6.78 -15.11
N THR A 33 -6.53 -7.42 -16.02
CA THR A 33 -5.61 -6.73 -16.94
C THR A 33 -6.36 -5.77 -17.88
N GLY A 34 -7.59 -6.13 -18.26
CA GLY A 34 -8.50 -5.30 -19.06
C GLY A 34 -9.07 -4.08 -18.35
N SER A 35 -8.92 -3.99 -17.02
CA SER A 35 -9.43 -2.87 -16.20
C SER A 35 -8.92 -1.51 -16.67
N THR A 36 -7.73 -1.45 -17.29
CA THR A 36 -7.13 -0.24 -17.86
C THR A 36 -7.91 0.34 -19.05
N ARG A 37 -8.73 -0.49 -19.71
CA ARG A 37 -9.58 -0.08 -20.85
C ARG A 37 -10.96 0.42 -20.44
N LEU A 38 -11.35 0.24 -19.19
CA LEU A 38 -12.60 0.78 -18.67
C LEU A 38 -12.56 2.30 -18.66
N ASP A 39 -13.69 2.96 -18.93
CA ASP A 39 -13.81 4.40 -18.75
C ASP A 39 -13.75 4.79 -17.25
N GLY A 40 -13.78 6.10 -16.98
CA GLY A 40 -13.59 6.63 -15.64
C GLY A 40 -14.69 6.29 -14.64
N ASP A 41 -15.92 6.05 -15.08
CA ASP A 41 -17.03 5.68 -14.20
C ASP A 41 -17.06 4.15 -14.03
N ALA A 42 -16.93 3.41 -15.13
CA ALA A 42 -16.92 1.95 -15.13
C ALA A 42 -15.80 1.37 -14.25
N ILE A 43 -14.60 1.94 -14.26
CA ILE A 43 -13.50 1.47 -13.40
C ILE A 43 -13.80 1.70 -11.92
N VAL A 44 -14.46 2.80 -11.57
CA VAL A 44 -14.79 3.10 -10.18
C VAL A 44 -15.83 2.11 -9.66
N ASP A 45 -16.85 1.80 -10.45
CA ASP A 45 -17.86 0.82 -10.04
C ASP A 45 -17.30 -0.62 -10.01
N PHE A 46 -16.40 -0.95 -10.93
CA PHE A 46 -15.66 -2.22 -10.90
C PHE A 46 -14.84 -2.36 -9.60
N VAL A 47 -14.08 -1.32 -9.23
CA VAL A 47 -13.28 -1.33 -8.00
C VAL A 47 -14.16 -1.44 -6.75
N LYS A 48 -15.29 -0.72 -6.69
CA LYS A 48 -16.24 -0.84 -5.56
C LYS A 48 -16.76 -2.26 -5.41
N ALA A 49 -17.23 -2.86 -6.52
CA ALA A 49 -17.74 -4.23 -6.51
C ALA A 49 -16.67 -5.22 -6.05
N LEU A 50 -15.45 -5.10 -6.58
CA LEU A 50 -14.34 -5.96 -6.18
C LEU A 50 -13.95 -5.79 -4.71
N CYS A 51 -13.93 -4.55 -4.20
CA CYS A 51 -13.71 -4.28 -2.78
C CYS A 51 -14.78 -4.92 -1.89
N GLN A 52 -16.05 -4.93 -2.33
CA GLN A 52 -17.11 -5.60 -1.59
C GLN A 52 -16.92 -7.12 -1.57
N VAL A 53 -16.65 -7.73 -2.73
CA VAL A 53 -16.38 -9.18 -2.82
C VAL A 53 -15.18 -9.58 -1.96
N SER A 54 -14.12 -8.76 -1.97
CA SER A 54 -12.96 -8.96 -1.09
C SER A 54 -13.36 -8.94 0.39
N LEU A 55 -14.18 -7.99 0.84
CA LEU A 55 -14.65 -7.97 2.24
C LEU A 55 -15.49 -9.21 2.57
N ASP A 56 -16.36 -9.63 1.66
CA ASP A 56 -17.19 -10.83 1.85
C ASP A 56 -16.31 -12.10 1.91
N GLU A 57 -15.29 -12.22 1.07
CA GLU A 57 -14.32 -13.32 1.07
C GLU A 57 -13.51 -13.41 2.38
N LEU A 58 -13.15 -12.26 2.96
CA LEU A 58 -12.37 -12.18 4.19
C LEU A 58 -13.21 -12.32 5.46
N ALA A 59 -14.54 -12.15 5.37
CA ALA A 59 -15.45 -12.27 6.51
C ALA A 59 -15.61 -13.73 7.00
N TYR A 60 -15.28 -14.72 6.17
CA TYR A 60 -15.35 -16.14 6.52
C TYR A 60 -14.18 -16.53 7.45
N ALA A 61 -14.35 -16.33 8.76
CA ALA A 61 -13.30 -16.51 9.77
C ALA A 61 -12.60 -17.88 9.77
N SER A 62 -13.30 -18.96 9.39
CA SER A 62 -12.72 -20.30 9.33
C SER A 62 -11.81 -20.53 8.13
N HIS A 63 -12.02 -19.79 7.04
CA HIS A 63 -11.24 -19.95 5.80
C HIS A 63 -11.32 -18.67 4.94
N PRO A 64 -10.65 -17.59 5.38
CA PRO A 64 -10.67 -16.32 4.65
C PRO A 64 -9.99 -16.52 3.29
N ARG A 65 -10.64 -16.05 2.23
CA ARG A 65 -10.10 -16.12 0.87
C ARG A 65 -9.46 -14.78 0.50
N MET A 66 -8.21 -14.83 0.04
CA MET A 66 -7.41 -13.65 -0.27
C MET A 66 -7.45 -13.25 -1.75
N PHE A 67 -8.19 -13.99 -2.58
CA PHE A 67 -8.14 -13.87 -4.03
C PHE A 67 -8.51 -12.46 -4.50
N SER A 68 -9.66 -11.94 -4.05
CA SER A 68 -10.12 -10.61 -4.47
C SER A 68 -9.22 -9.50 -3.90
N LEU A 69 -8.64 -9.68 -2.72
CA LEU A 69 -7.66 -8.74 -2.17
C LEU A 69 -6.37 -8.69 -3.02
N GLN A 70 -5.86 -9.84 -3.46
CA GLN A 70 -4.71 -9.89 -4.38
C GLN A 70 -5.03 -9.16 -5.69
N LYS A 71 -6.23 -9.39 -6.25
CA LYS A 71 -6.66 -8.70 -7.47
C LYS A 71 -6.83 -7.20 -7.29
N ILE A 72 -7.25 -6.74 -6.10
CA ILE A 72 -7.27 -5.31 -5.75
C ILE A 72 -5.88 -4.70 -5.84
N VAL A 73 -4.84 -5.40 -5.38
CA VAL A 73 -3.44 -4.93 -5.47
C VAL A 73 -3.00 -4.81 -6.93
N GLU A 74 -3.26 -5.84 -7.75
CA GLU A 74 -2.93 -5.84 -9.18
C GLU A 74 -3.61 -4.68 -9.92
N ILE A 75 -4.93 -4.50 -9.76
CA ILE A 75 -5.63 -3.42 -10.47
C ILE A 75 -5.24 -2.04 -9.96
N SER A 76 -4.85 -1.91 -8.68
CA SER A 76 -4.31 -0.67 -8.14
C SER A 76 -3.02 -0.30 -8.87
N TYR A 77 -2.16 -1.29 -9.11
CA TYR A 77 -0.94 -1.12 -9.89
C TYR A 77 -1.23 -0.74 -11.35
N TYR A 78 -2.09 -1.48 -12.05
CA TYR A 78 -2.36 -1.22 -13.47
C TYR A 78 -3.01 0.14 -13.73
N ASN A 79 -3.85 0.63 -12.81
CA ASN A 79 -4.64 1.84 -13.02
C ASN A 79 -4.01 3.11 -12.45
N MET A 80 -2.86 3.04 -11.75
CA MET A 80 -2.21 4.22 -11.16
C MET A 80 -1.73 5.25 -12.19
N GLY A 81 -1.63 4.86 -13.47
CA GLY A 81 -1.27 5.74 -14.59
C GLY A 81 -2.43 6.52 -15.20
N ARG A 82 -3.66 6.33 -14.72
CA ARG A 82 -4.85 7.04 -15.23
C ARG A 82 -4.77 8.55 -14.98
N ILE A 83 -5.59 9.30 -15.71
CA ILE A 83 -5.75 10.73 -15.45
C ILE A 83 -6.16 10.97 -13.99
N ARG A 84 -5.62 12.05 -13.41
CA ARG A 84 -5.67 12.30 -11.96
C ARG A 84 -7.08 12.24 -11.38
N LEU A 85 -8.05 12.84 -12.05
CA LEU A 85 -9.44 12.86 -11.58
C LEU A 85 -10.02 11.44 -11.44
N GLN A 86 -9.74 10.56 -12.40
CA GLN A 86 -10.17 9.16 -12.33
C GLN A 86 -9.42 8.42 -11.24
N TRP A 87 -8.08 8.58 -11.19
CA TRP A 87 -7.28 7.93 -10.16
C TRP A 87 -7.70 8.32 -8.74
N SER A 88 -7.95 9.60 -8.48
CA SER A 88 -8.42 10.07 -7.17
C SER A 88 -9.72 9.39 -6.75
N ARG A 89 -10.67 9.21 -7.67
CA ARG A 89 -11.94 8.51 -7.40
C ARG A 89 -11.74 7.02 -7.13
N ILE A 90 -10.85 6.37 -7.89
CA ILE A 90 -10.47 4.97 -7.68
C ILE A 90 -9.80 4.81 -6.30
N TRP A 91 -8.82 5.66 -5.98
CA TRP A 91 -8.07 5.60 -4.74
C TRP A 91 -8.92 5.89 -3.51
N GLN A 92 -9.95 6.73 -3.63
CA GLN A 92 -10.90 6.93 -2.53
C GLN A 92 -11.51 5.60 -2.06
N VAL A 93 -11.88 4.73 -3.00
CA VAL A 93 -12.44 3.40 -2.70
C VAL A 93 -11.36 2.46 -2.20
N LEU A 94 -10.23 2.37 -2.91
CA LEU A 94 -9.12 1.47 -2.55
C LEU A 94 -8.51 1.81 -1.19
N GLY A 95 -8.27 3.09 -0.90
CA GLY A 95 -7.70 3.54 0.35
C GLY A 95 -8.61 3.24 1.55
N GLU A 96 -9.93 3.35 1.39
CA GLU A 96 -10.87 2.92 2.42
C GLU A 96 -10.84 1.40 2.61
N HIS A 97 -10.72 0.62 1.54
CA HIS A 97 -10.57 -0.83 1.62
C HIS A 97 -9.27 -1.22 2.34
N PHE A 98 -8.13 -0.63 2.00
CA PHE A 98 -6.86 -0.85 2.70
C PHE A 98 -6.91 -0.45 4.18
N ASN A 99 -7.63 0.62 4.54
CA ASN A 99 -7.85 0.97 5.95
C ASN A 99 -8.57 -0.15 6.71
N LYS A 100 -9.62 -0.72 6.12
CA LYS A 100 -10.40 -1.81 6.74
C LYS A 100 -9.57 -3.08 6.86
N VAL A 101 -8.95 -3.51 5.76
CA VAL A 101 -8.21 -4.79 5.69
C VAL A 101 -6.90 -4.72 6.48
N GLY A 102 -6.19 -3.59 6.48
CA GLY A 102 -4.99 -3.39 7.30
C GLY A 102 -5.26 -3.36 8.81
N CYS A 103 -6.53 -3.28 9.22
CA CYS A 103 -6.98 -3.41 10.61
C CYS A 103 -7.77 -4.70 10.86
N ASN A 104 -7.66 -5.70 9.96
CA ASN A 104 -8.32 -6.98 10.13
C ASN A 104 -7.79 -7.70 11.40
N PRO A 105 -8.65 -8.36 12.19
CA PRO A 105 -8.21 -9.12 13.37
C PRO A 105 -7.32 -10.33 13.05
N ILE A 106 -7.39 -10.85 11.83
CA ILE A 106 -6.49 -11.92 11.34
C ILE A 106 -5.21 -11.24 10.84
N GLU A 107 -4.11 -11.44 11.58
CA GLU A 107 -2.85 -10.73 11.32
C GLU A 107 -2.30 -10.98 9.92
N ASP A 108 -2.42 -12.20 9.37
CA ASP A 108 -1.95 -12.52 8.01
C ASP A 108 -2.62 -11.65 6.93
N ILE A 109 -3.92 -11.36 7.11
CA ILE A 109 -4.69 -10.51 6.19
C ILE A 109 -4.20 -9.07 6.29
N ALA A 110 -4.05 -8.57 7.53
CA ALA A 110 -3.56 -7.21 7.78
C ALA A 110 -2.11 -7.04 7.28
N PHE A 111 -1.26 -8.03 7.51
CA PHE A 111 0.13 -8.07 7.07
C PHE A 111 0.23 -7.99 5.55
N PHE A 112 -0.52 -8.84 4.84
CA PHE A 112 -0.57 -8.81 3.38
C PHE A 112 -1.02 -7.44 2.84
N ALA A 113 -2.05 -6.84 3.45
CA ALA A 113 -2.55 -5.54 3.04
C ALA A 113 -1.54 -4.41 3.27
N VAL A 114 -0.87 -4.40 4.42
CA VAL A 114 0.16 -3.39 4.75
C VAL A 114 1.37 -3.52 3.83
N ASP A 115 1.84 -4.74 3.57
CA ASP A 115 2.97 -4.94 2.64
C ASP A 115 2.60 -4.56 1.21
N SER A 116 1.42 -4.97 0.74
CA SER A 116 0.93 -4.59 -0.58
C SER A 116 0.81 -3.08 -0.74
N LEU A 117 0.31 -2.39 0.30
CA LEU A 117 0.25 -0.94 0.32
C LEU A 117 1.64 -0.30 0.25
N ARG A 118 2.65 -0.87 0.92
CA ARG A 118 4.06 -0.43 0.82
C ARG A 118 4.58 -0.58 -0.61
N GLN A 119 4.39 -1.74 -1.23
CA GLN A 119 4.84 -1.97 -2.60
C GLN A 119 4.20 -0.99 -3.59
N LEU A 120 2.89 -0.79 -3.50
CA LEU A 120 2.16 0.19 -4.31
C LEU A 120 2.65 1.62 -4.05
N SER A 121 2.90 1.97 -2.78
CA SER A 121 3.41 3.29 -2.39
C SER A 121 4.80 3.55 -2.94
N MET A 122 5.70 2.57 -2.91
CA MET A 122 7.03 2.71 -3.51
C MET A 122 6.92 3.01 -5.01
N LYS A 123 6.10 2.26 -5.75
CA LYS A 123 5.86 2.51 -7.18
C LYS A 123 5.18 3.84 -7.45
N PHE A 124 4.26 4.26 -6.59
CA PHE A 124 3.59 5.56 -6.72
C PHE A 124 4.54 6.73 -6.46
N ILE A 125 5.43 6.61 -5.46
CA ILE A 125 6.43 7.63 -5.14
C ILE A 125 7.48 7.73 -6.25
N GLU A 126 7.93 6.60 -6.81
CA GLU A 126 8.88 6.55 -7.95
C GLU A 126 8.40 7.36 -9.16
N LYS A 127 7.08 7.49 -9.37
CA LYS A 127 6.51 8.31 -10.45
C LYS A 127 6.69 9.82 -10.25
N GLY A 128 7.01 10.25 -9.03
CA GLY A 128 7.13 11.65 -8.65
C GLY A 128 5.77 12.35 -8.48
N GLU A 129 5.81 13.53 -7.87
CA GLU A 129 4.64 14.36 -7.63
C GLU A 129 4.87 15.78 -8.17
N PHE A 130 3.91 16.28 -8.96
CA PHE A 130 3.94 17.63 -9.50
C PHE A 130 3.75 18.68 -8.40
N ALA A 131 4.37 19.85 -8.57
CA ALA A 131 4.19 20.98 -7.66
C ALA A 131 2.70 21.36 -7.55
N ASN A 132 2.29 21.80 -6.35
CA ASN A 132 0.90 22.18 -5.98
C ASN A 132 -0.12 21.03 -5.90
N PHE A 133 0.30 19.78 -6.10
CA PHE A 133 -0.55 18.61 -5.85
C PHE A 133 -0.08 17.86 -4.60
N ARG A 134 -1.00 17.14 -3.96
CA ARG A 134 -0.76 16.42 -2.69
C ARG A 134 -1.22 14.96 -2.74
N PHE A 135 -0.95 14.30 -3.86
CA PHE A 135 -1.36 12.91 -4.09
C PHE A 135 -0.64 11.93 -3.18
N GLN A 136 0.66 12.11 -2.94
CA GLN A 136 1.40 11.24 -2.03
C GLN A 136 0.82 11.29 -0.62
N LYS A 137 0.40 12.48 -0.16
CA LYS A 137 -0.27 12.63 1.13
C LYS A 137 -1.54 11.76 1.23
N ASP A 138 -2.41 11.82 0.23
CA ASP A 138 -3.65 11.04 0.24
C ASP A 138 -3.39 9.54 0.03
N PHE A 139 -2.35 9.19 -0.76
CA PHE A 139 -1.91 7.82 -0.97
C PHE A 139 -1.36 7.17 0.30
N LEU A 140 -0.54 7.89 1.06
CA LEU A 140 0.12 7.36 2.26
C LEU A 140 -0.74 7.43 3.53
N ARG A 141 -1.89 8.11 3.47
CA ARG A 141 -2.84 8.23 4.60
C ARG A 141 -3.23 6.91 5.26
N PRO A 142 -3.38 5.78 4.54
CA PRO A 142 -3.72 4.52 5.19
C PRO A 142 -2.68 4.00 6.19
N PHE A 143 -1.38 4.29 6.00
CA PHE A 143 -0.36 3.92 7.02
C PHE A 143 -0.62 4.60 8.36
N GLU A 144 -0.97 5.89 8.33
CA GLU A 144 -1.33 6.65 9.54
C GLU A 144 -2.59 6.08 10.19
N HIS A 145 -3.60 5.73 9.38
CA HIS A 145 -4.83 5.13 9.87
C HIS A 145 -4.56 3.80 10.58
N ILE A 146 -3.83 2.90 9.93
CA ILE A 146 -3.55 1.55 10.43
C ILE A 146 -2.70 1.64 11.69
N MET A 147 -1.63 2.45 11.69
CA MET A 147 -0.79 2.67 12.88
C MET A 147 -1.61 3.11 14.08
N LYS A 148 -2.55 4.04 13.87
CA LYS A 148 -3.39 4.60 14.94
C LYS A 148 -4.47 3.65 15.45
N LYS A 149 -5.01 2.78 14.58
CA LYS A 149 -6.20 1.97 14.88
C LYS A 149 -5.89 0.52 15.21
N ASN A 150 -4.72 0.00 14.84
CA ASN A 150 -4.39 -1.40 15.02
C ASN A 150 -3.87 -1.68 16.45
N ARG A 151 -4.46 -2.69 17.09
CA ARG A 151 -4.08 -3.11 18.46
C ARG A 151 -2.91 -4.10 18.47
N SER A 152 -2.68 -4.81 17.38
CA SER A 152 -1.54 -5.72 17.24
C SER A 152 -0.24 -4.92 17.14
N SER A 153 0.69 -5.14 18.08
CA SER A 153 2.04 -4.59 18.03
C SER A 153 2.79 -5.06 16.78
N THR A 154 2.59 -6.32 16.37
CA THR A 154 3.16 -6.89 15.15
C THR A 154 2.80 -6.07 13.91
N ILE A 155 1.53 -5.70 13.74
CA ILE A 155 1.10 -4.91 12.58
C ILE A 155 1.59 -3.46 12.69
N ARG A 156 1.63 -2.86 13.89
CA ARG A 156 2.20 -1.52 14.07
C ARG A 156 3.69 -1.48 13.75
N ASP A 157 4.46 -2.46 14.20
CA ASP A 157 5.88 -2.63 13.83
C ASP A 157 6.04 -2.78 12.31
N MET A 158 5.21 -3.60 11.65
CA MET A 158 5.22 -3.76 10.19
C MET A 158 4.96 -2.42 9.47
N VAL A 159 4.00 -1.60 9.94
CA VAL A 159 3.75 -0.27 9.37
C VAL A 159 4.99 0.62 9.48
N VAL A 160 5.64 0.67 10.64
CA VAL A 160 6.83 1.51 10.85
C VAL A 160 8.00 1.03 9.98
N ARG A 161 8.21 -0.29 9.85
CA ARG A 161 9.19 -0.87 8.92
C ARG A 161 8.91 -0.51 7.48
N CYS A 162 7.65 -0.59 7.05
CA CYS A 162 7.25 -0.21 5.70
C CYS A 162 7.58 1.25 5.41
N VAL A 163 7.25 2.15 6.34
CA VAL A 163 7.53 3.58 6.21
C VAL A 163 9.03 3.86 6.23
N ALA A 164 9.79 3.22 7.13
CA ALA A 164 11.24 3.36 7.17
C ALA A 164 11.90 2.88 5.87
N GLN A 165 11.44 1.78 5.29
CA GLN A 165 11.91 1.29 4.00
C GLN A 165 11.61 2.28 2.88
N MET A 166 10.40 2.85 2.84
CA MET A 166 10.06 3.88 1.84
C MET A 166 10.97 5.10 1.94
N VAL A 167 11.28 5.56 3.16
CA VAL A 167 12.24 6.64 3.38
C VAL A 167 13.62 6.26 2.85
N ASN A 168 14.15 5.09 3.22
CA ASN A 168 15.49 4.66 2.81
C ASN A 168 15.62 4.52 1.29
N SER A 169 14.58 4.07 0.60
CA SER A 169 14.62 3.86 -0.85
C SER A 169 14.22 5.09 -1.67
N GLN A 170 13.31 5.92 -1.16
CA GLN A 170 12.61 6.93 -1.97
C GLN A 170 12.63 8.34 -1.37
N ALA A 171 13.47 8.64 -0.36
CA ALA A 171 13.57 9.95 0.28
C ALA A 171 13.59 11.14 -0.71
N HIS A 172 14.33 11.02 -1.81
CA HIS A 172 14.46 12.06 -2.83
C HIS A 172 13.18 12.30 -3.65
N ASN A 173 12.30 11.30 -3.75
CA ASN A 173 11.04 11.37 -4.48
C ASN A 173 9.84 11.72 -3.57
N ILE A 174 10.01 11.63 -2.25
CA ILE A 174 8.95 12.00 -1.30
C ILE A 174 8.80 13.52 -1.25
N ARG A 175 7.57 13.99 -1.45
CA ARG A 175 7.15 15.40 -1.44
C ARG A 175 6.04 15.62 -0.41
N SER A 176 4.78 15.71 -0.81
CA SER A 176 3.67 15.90 0.14
C SER A 176 3.49 14.71 1.09
N GLY A 177 4.03 13.54 0.73
CA GLY A 177 4.00 12.33 1.55
C GLY A 177 4.75 12.44 2.89
N TRP A 178 5.71 13.36 3.02
CA TRP A 178 6.45 13.57 4.28
C TRP A 178 5.53 13.83 5.46
N LYS A 179 4.39 14.51 5.25
CA LYS A 179 3.42 14.78 6.31
C LYS A 179 2.91 13.49 6.96
N ASN A 180 2.59 12.46 6.18
CA ASN A 180 2.09 11.20 6.70
C ASN A 180 3.21 10.36 7.32
N ILE A 181 4.41 10.39 6.73
CA ILE A 181 5.60 9.70 7.27
C ILE A 181 5.91 10.19 8.69
N PHE A 182 6.03 11.52 8.87
CA PHE A 182 6.26 12.08 10.20
C PHE A 182 5.07 11.83 11.15
N SER A 183 3.84 11.80 10.64
CA SER A 183 2.68 11.44 11.46
C SER A 183 2.76 10.00 11.97
N VAL A 184 3.22 9.05 11.14
CA VAL A 184 3.42 7.65 11.55
C VAL A 184 4.53 7.56 12.60
N PHE A 185 5.68 8.20 12.38
CA PHE A 185 6.77 8.20 13.36
C PHE A 185 6.39 8.89 14.67
N HIS A 186 5.58 9.95 14.63
CA HIS A 186 5.07 10.58 15.82
C HIS A 186 4.16 9.64 16.65
N LEU A 187 3.28 8.89 15.98
CA LEU A 187 2.47 7.86 16.64
C LEU A 187 3.34 6.75 17.22
N ALA A 188 4.33 6.28 16.44
CA ALA A 188 5.28 5.24 16.84
C ALA A 188 6.17 5.65 18.03
N ALA A 189 6.53 6.93 18.13
CA ALA A 189 7.31 7.45 19.26
C ALA A 189 6.56 7.40 20.60
N SER A 190 5.24 7.22 20.57
CA SER A 190 4.39 7.05 21.77
C SER A 190 3.94 5.59 21.98
N ASP A 191 4.52 4.63 21.23
CA ASP A 191 4.19 3.21 21.37
C ASP A 191 4.78 2.62 22.66
N GLN A 192 4.20 1.52 23.13
CA GLN A 192 4.69 0.80 24.32
C GLN A 192 5.84 -0.15 23.97
N GLU A 193 5.92 -0.57 22.71
CA GLU A 193 6.96 -1.46 22.23
C GLU A 193 8.26 -0.69 21.92
N GLU A 194 9.31 -0.98 22.67
CA GLU A 194 10.61 -0.32 22.55
C GLU A 194 11.18 -0.41 21.12
N ALA A 195 11.07 -1.57 20.47
CA ALA A 195 11.56 -1.77 19.11
C ALA A 195 10.90 -0.84 18.08
N ILE A 196 9.61 -0.52 18.27
CA ILE A 196 8.85 0.39 17.40
C ILE A 196 9.34 1.82 17.60
N VAL A 197 9.46 2.23 18.87
CA VAL A 197 9.95 3.57 19.25
C VAL A 197 11.37 3.78 18.74
N GLU A 198 12.24 2.81 18.93
CA GLU A 198 13.64 2.85 18.51
C GLU A 198 13.76 2.98 16.98
N LEU A 199 13.03 2.15 16.22
CA LEU A 199 13.07 2.21 14.75
C LEU A 199 12.58 3.57 14.22
N ALA A 200 11.51 4.11 14.80
CA ALA A 200 10.99 5.43 14.43
C ALA A 200 12.00 6.54 14.76
N PHE A 201 12.64 6.48 15.93
CA PHE A 201 13.66 7.45 16.35
C PHE A 201 14.89 7.40 15.44
N GLN A 202 15.46 6.20 15.23
CA GLN A 202 16.63 6.01 14.37
C GLN A 202 16.36 6.50 12.94
N THR A 203 15.18 6.20 12.39
CA THR A 203 14.82 6.62 11.03
C THR A 203 14.63 8.13 10.94
N THR A 204 14.00 8.74 11.94
CA THR A 204 13.86 10.20 12.03
C THR A 204 15.22 10.89 12.12
N GLY A 205 16.15 10.36 12.92
CA GLY A 205 17.51 10.85 13.01
C GLY A 205 18.25 10.79 11.66
N LYS A 206 18.10 9.71 10.91
CA LYS A 206 18.65 9.60 9.54
C LYS A 206 18.09 10.67 8.61
N ILE A 207 16.78 10.92 8.64
CA ILE A 207 16.14 11.95 7.80
C ILE A 207 16.72 13.34 8.11
N ILE A 208 16.86 13.69 9.40
CA ILE A 208 17.42 14.97 9.82
C ILE A 208 18.87 15.11 9.34
N SER A 209 19.69 14.08 9.50
CA SER A 209 21.07 14.06 9.03
C SER A 209 21.16 14.24 7.50
N MET A 210 20.27 13.59 6.74
CA MET A 210 20.19 13.75 5.28
C MET A 210 19.79 15.17 4.88
N ALA A 211 18.79 15.75 5.55
CA ALA A 211 18.35 17.12 5.30
C ALA A 211 19.49 18.12 5.58
N HIS A 212 20.18 17.96 6.72
CA HIS A 212 21.33 18.78 7.08
C HIS A 212 22.41 18.72 5.99
N PHE A 213 22.80 17.53 5.54
CA PHE A 213 23.80 17.39 4.48
C PHE A 213 23.39 18.05 3.16
N HIS A 214 22.10 18.02 2.80
CA HIS A 214 21.60 18.72 1.63
C HIS A 214 21.69 20.25 1.78
N PHE A 215 21.31 20.80 2.93
CA PHE A 215 21.45 22.23 3.20
C PHE A 215 22.91 22.70 3.12
N TYR A 216 23.87 21.95 3.69
CA TYR A 216 25.29 22.31 3.64
C TYR A 216 25.85 22.27 2.21
N LYS A 217 25.53 21.23 1.42
CA LYS A 217 25.94 21.17 0.00
C LYS A 217 25.38 22.27 -0.87
N THR A 218 24.25 22.86 -0.49
CA THR A 218 23.62 23.97 -1.25
C THR A 218 24.23 25.33 -0.88
N MET A 219 24.95 25.40 0.24
CA MET A 219 25.63 26.61 0.73
C MET A 219 27.13 26.66 0.37
N GLU A 220 27.70 25.58 -0.15
CA GLU A 220 29.03 25.57 -0.77
C GLU A 220 28.94 25.96 -2.26
N PHE A 221 28.54 27.20 -2.53
CA PHE A 221 28.76 27.92 -3.79
C PHE A 221 29.00 29.40 -3.50
#